data_AF-A0A543CXW2-F1
#
_entry.id   AF-A0A543CXW2-F1
#
_cell.length_a   1.000
_cell.length_b   1.000
_cell.length_c   1.000
_cell.angle_alpha   90.00
_cell.angle_beta   90.00
_cell.angle_gamma   90.00
#
_symmetry.space_group_name_H-M   'P 1'
#
loop_
_entity.id
_entity.type
_entity.pdbx_description
1 polymer ?
#
loop_
_entity_poly.entity_id
_entity_poly.type
_entity_poly.pdbx_seq_one_letter_code
_entity_poly.pdbx_strand_id
1 'polypeptide(L)'
;MTATRTPFSDAPAWVHRCATDPELQVAGRDAAVTFAVRSDGARVVVTCDRGRFALGSGTPEFELAATPDAWARFFAPDPQPCHHHFLAMRMRVPGTLVEGDERAYAQHARIVHRVLALGRELLHGPPAPDPDPEIDRSRISERYVTAEVEGSPVDLHVATAGTGTPLLVLHTAGADSRQAHALMSDAALTARHEVIAFDLPGHGSSGRLPGPIGSWTLTTSRYGDTILAVVRALGLDRPILLGASMAGEVCLEMAYRAPEAFRGVIACEASEKVPGRTTPWARDPRVDTATFVPEWIAGLIAPRSPRSCREDILWTYSQGGAGAFAGDIDFYSGDWDGTEKVPHIDTATCPVVMMTGEYDYSCTPRMSEQTATRIPGAVFWEMPGLGHFPICENPAAFAPHLARALQHLGGPRD
;
A
#
# COMPACT_ATOMS: atom_id res chain seq x y z
N MET A 1 -2.12 -37.31 7.36
CA MET A 1 -2.40 -35.99 6.76
C MET A 1 -3.88 -35.70 6.97
N THR A 2 -4.22 -34.89 7.95
CA THR A 2 -5.58 -34.34 8.09
C THR A 2 -5.88 -33.54 6.83
N ALA A 3 -6.95 -33.89 6.11
CA ALA A 3 -7.38 -33.13 4.95
C ALA A 3 -7.55 -31.66 5.35
N THR A 4 -6.88 -30.76 4.65
CA THR A 4 -6.95 -29.33 4.93
C THR A 4 -8.39 -28.87 4.72
N ARG A 5 -9.05 -28.45 5.81
CA ARG A 5 -10.46 -28.06 5.78
C ARG A 5 -10.61 -26.73 5.04
N THR A 6 -11.42 -26.71 4.00
CA THR A 6 -11.77 -25.50 3.23
C THR A 6 -13.26 -25.22 3.37
N PRO A 7 -13.75 -23.97 3.18
CA PRO A 7 -15.18 -23.70 3.33
C PRO A 7 -16.03 -24.34 2.22
N PHE A 8 -15.41 -24.86 1.15
CA PHE A 8 -16.10 -25.64 0.10
C PHE A 8 -16.87 -26.85 0.66
N SER A 9 -16.40 -27.46 1.75
CA SER A 9 -17.09 -28.62 2.35
C SER A 9 -18.39 -28.26 3.09
N ASP A 10 -18.60 -26.98 3.40
CA ASP A 10 -19.81 -26.47 4.09
C ASP A 10 -20.24 -25.14 3.48
N ALA A 11 -20.51 -25.17 2.17
CA ALA A 11 -20.97 -24.00 1.43
C ALA A 11 -22.26 -23.36 2.01
N PRO A 12 -23.26 -24.12 2.51
CA PRO A 12 -24.43 -23.53 3.16
C PRO A 12 -24.08 -22.69 4.39
N ALA A 13 -23.22 -23.19 5.30
CA ALA A 13 -22.82 -22.43 6.47
C ALA A 13 -22.00 -21.18 6.10
N TRP A 14 -21.11 -21.32 5.10
CA TRP A 14 -20.32 -20.19 4.61
C TRP A 14 -21.19 -19.06 4.06
N VAL A 15 -22.14 -19.37 3.19
CA VAL A 15 -23.02 -18.32 2.62
C VAL A 15 -24.03 -17.79 3.65
N HIS A 16 -24.49 -18.62 4.60
CA HIS A 16 -25.29 -18.14 5.72
C HIS A 16 -24.53 -17.10 6.56
N ARG A 17 -23.23 -17.31 6.79
CA ARG A 17 -22.39 -16.33 7.48
C ARG A 17 -22.35 -15.00 6.72
N CYS A 18 -22.23 -15.03 5.39
CA CYS A 18 -22.28 -13.82 4.56
C CYS A 18 -23.59 -13.05 4.72
N ALA A 19 -24.73 -13.74 4.82
CA ALA A 19 -26.04 -13.11 4.98
C ALA A 19 -26.23 -12.36 6.32
N THR A 20 -25.38 -12.62 7.32
CA THR A 20 -25.46 -12.02 8.66
C THR A 20 -24.32 -11.04 8.96
N ASP A 21 -23.38 -10.87 8.02
CA ASP A 21 -22.21 -10.02 8.22
C ASP A 21 -22.54 -8.52 8.00
N PRO A 22 -22.27 -7.64 8.98
CA PRO A 22 -22.66 -6.24 8.90
C PRO A 22 -21.93 -5.47 7.78
N GLU A 23 -20.71 -5.86 7.45
CA GLU A 23 -19.94 -5.22 6.39
C GLU A 23 -20.53 -5.55 5.01
N LEU A 24 -20.89 -6.81 4.79
CA LEU A 24 -21.60 -7.24 3.58
C LEU A 24 -23.00 -6.65 3.46
N GLN A 25 -23.69 -6.35 4.57
CA GLN A 25 -24.97 -5.62 4.51
C GLN A 25 -24.80 -4.19 3.99
N VAL A 26 -23.66 -3.55 4.27
CA VAL A 26 -23.35 -2.21 3.73
C VAL A 26 -22.89 -2.31 2.28
N ALA A 27 -21.85 -3.12 2.00
CA ALA A 27 -21.27 -3.25 0.67
C ALA A 27 -22.25 -3.85 -0.35
N GLY A 28 -23.14 -4.73 0.10
CA GLY A 28 -24.13 -5.40 -0.74
C GLY A 28 -25.42 -4.61 -0.96
N ARG A 29 -25.66 -3.50 -0.24
CA ARG A 29 -26.96 -2.81 -0.16
C ARG A 29 -27.58 -2.51 -1.53
N ASP A 30 -26.77 -2.01 -2.44
CA ASP A 30 -27.18 -1.62 -3.80
C ASP A 30 -26.53 -2.50 -4.87
N ALA A 31 -25.87 -3.59 -4.46
CA ALA A 31 -25.21 -4.52 -5.36
C ALA A 31 -26.17 -5.61 -5.86
N ALA A 32 -25.99 -5.99 -7.12
CA ALA A 32 -26.62 -7.15 -7.72
C ALA A 32 -25.52 -7.90 -8.48
N VAL A 33 -25.05 -9.00 -7.91
CA VAL A 33 -23.96 -9.79 -8.49
C VAL A 33 -24.12 -11.27 -8.21
N THR A 34 -23.83 -12.12 -9.19
CA THR A 34 -23.63 -13.56 -8.98
C THR A 34 -22.22 -13.94 -9.41
N PHE A 35 -21.44 -14.53 -8.49
CA PHE A 35 -20.09 -14.99 -8.79
C PHE A 35 -19.86 -16.38 -8.22
N ALA A 36 -18.82 -17.07 -8.69
CA ALA A 36 -18.42 -18.35 -8.13
C ALA A 36 -17.01 -18.32 -7.54
N VAL A 37 -16.78 -19.13 -6.52
CA VAL A 37 -15.45 -19.52 -6.06
C VAL A 37 -15.25 -20.97 -6.46
N ARG A 38 -14.18 -21.26 -7.19
CA ARG A 38 -13.91 -22.56 -7.81
C ARG A 38 -12.55 -23.12 -7.41
N SER A 39 -12.55 -24.39 -7.04
CA SER A 39 -11.38 -25.24 -6.85
C SER A 39 -11.55 -26.50 -7.72
N ASP A 40 -10.47 -27.20 -8.06
CA ASP A 40 -10.58 -28.43 -8.85
C ASP A 40 -11.47 -29.45 -8.11
N GLY A 41 -12.64 -29.75 -8.68
CA GLY A 41 -13.64 -30.65 -8.08
C GLY A 41 -14.64 -30.00 -7.11
N ALA A 42 -14.58 -28.68 -6.86
CA ALA A 42 -15.54 -27.97 -6.01
C ALA A 42 -15.89 -26.57 -6.54
N ARG A 43 -17.15 -26.18 -6.46
CA ARG A 43 -17.62 -24.86 -6.92
C ARG A 43 -18.74 -24.37 -6.02
N VAL A 44 -18.60 -23.15 -5.50
CA VAL A 44 -19.61 -22.47 -4.69
C VAL A 44 -20.04 -21.22 -5.43
N VAL A 45 -21.35 -21.12 -5.72
CA VAL A 45 -21.92 -19.93 -6.36
C VAL A 45 -22.57 -19.07 -5.27
N VAL A 46 -22.23 -17.79 -5.24
CA VAL A 46 -22.74 -16.81 -4.30
C VAL A 46 -23.49 -15.74 -5.08
N THR A 47 -24.72 -15.47 -4.69
CA THR A 47 -25.53 -14.37 -5.22
C THR A 47 -25.73 -13.33 -4.14
N CYS A 48 -25.48 -12.06 -4.47
CA CYS A 48 -25.89 -10.89 -3.71
C CYS A 48 -26.95 -10.13 -4.51
N ASP A 49 -28.14 -9.92 -3.93
CA ASP A 49 -29.18 -9.01 -4.45
C ASP A 49 -29.63 -8.08 -3.32
N ARG A 50 -29.18 -6.83 -3.39
CA ARG A 50 -29.55 -5.75 -2.45
C ARG A 50 -29.38 -6.16 -0.97
N GLY A 51 -28.18 -6.58 -0.62
CA GLY A 51 -27.75 -7.00 0.72
C GLY A 51 -28.14 -8.43 1.09
N ARG A 52 -28.94 -9.13 0.27
CA ARG A 52 -29.30 -10.53 0.51
C ARG A 52 -28.28 -11.46 -0.13
N PHE A 53 -27.63 -12.29 0.68
CA PHE A 53 -26.69 -13.32 0.23
C PHE A 53 -27.35 -14.70 0.26
N ALA A 54 -27.19 -15.45 -0.82
CA ALA A 54 -27.71 -16.81 -0.93
C ALA A 54 -26.79 -17.69 -1.80
N LEU A 55 -26.88 -19.00 -1.61
CA LEU A 55 -26.29 -19.96 -2.54
C LEU A 55 -26.99 -19.78 -3.90
N GLY A 56 -26.22 -19.41 -4.91
CA GLY A 56 -26.74 -19.16 -6.25
C GLY A 56 -26.99 -20.47 -7.00
N SER A 57 -28.03 -20.49 -7.82
CA SER A 57 -28.30 -21.54 -8.81
C SER A 57 -28.12 -21.05 -10.26
N GLY A 58 -27.75 -19.77 -10.45
CA GLY A 58 -27.60 -19.13 -11.75
C GLY A 58 -26.19 -19.19 -12.33
N THR A 59 -26.05 -18.71 -13.57
CA THR A 59 -24.75 -18.51 -14.22
C THR A 59 -24.04 -17.32 -13.58
N PRO A 60 -22.82 -17.49 -13.04
CA PRO A 60 -22.07 -16.37 -12.50
C PRO A 60 -21.56 -15.45 -13.60
N GLU A 61 -21.45 -14.17 -13.28
CA GLU A 61 -20.82 -13.15 -14.11
C GLU A 61 -19.31 -13.36 -14.19
N PHE A 62 -18.71 -13.80 -13.08
CA PHE A 62 -17.29 -14.17 -13.00
C PHE A 62 -17.04 -15.29 -11.98
N GLU A 63 -15.91 -15.98 -12.14
CA GLU A 63 -15.44 -17.03 -11.23
C GLU A 63 -14.02 -16.75 -10.74
N LEU A 64 -13.81 -16.90 -9.43
CA LEU A 64 -12.50 -16.92 -8.80
C LEU A 64 -11.98 -18.35 -8.79
N ALA A 65 -10.91 -18.62 -9.54
CA ALA A 65 -10.33 -19.94 -9.66
C ALA A 65 -8.95 -19.99 -9.02
N ALA A 66 -8.67 -21.07 -8.27
CA ALA A 66 -7.33 -21.44 -7.83
C ALA A 66 -7.27 -22.95 -7.55
N THR A 67 -6.05 -23.50 -7.47
CA THR A 67 -5.85 -24.92 -7.17
C THR A 67 -6.29 -25.27 -5.74
N PRO A 68 -6.58 -26.55 -5.43
CA PRO A 68 -6.92 -26.97 -4.06
C PRO A 68 -5.86 -26.59 -3.02
N ASP A 69 -4.56 -26.71 -3.35
CA ASP A 69 -3.46 -26.33 -2.44
C ASP A 69 -3.44 -24.82 -2.18
N ALA A 70 -3.64 -24.02 -3.23
CA ALA A 70 -3.68 -22.56 -3.12
C ALA A 70 -4.83 -22.09 -2.23
N TRP A 71 -6.03 -22.66 -2.39
CA TRP A 71 -7.15 -22.38 -1.49
C TRP A 71 -6.91 -22.87 -0.07
N ALA A 72 -6.29 -24.04 0.11
CA ALA A 72 -5.96 -24.54 1.44
C ALA A 72 -5.02 -23.60 2.21
N ARG A 73 -4.01 -23.02 1.53
CA ARG A 73 -3.12 -22.00 2.09
C ARG A 73 -3.82 -20.66 2.32
N PHE A 74 -4.71 -20.26 1.42
CA PHE A 74 -5.52 -19.04 1.58
C PHE A 74 -6.43 -19.10 2.81
N PHE A 75 -7.06 -20.24 3.02
CA PHE A 75 -7.95 -20.46 4.15
C PHE A 75 -7.22 -20.95 5.41
N ALA A 76 -5.88 -20.95 5.45
CA ALA A 76 -5.13 -21.24 6.66
C ALA A 76 -5.39 -20.16 7.75
N PRO A 77 -5.28 -20.51 9.04
CA PRO A 77 -5.48 -19.52 10.12
C PRO A 77 -4.44 -18.40 10.08
N ASP A 78 -3.19 -18.73 9.72
CA ASP A 78 -2.11 -17.78 9.47
C ASP A 78 -1.61 -18.00 8.03
N PRO A 79 -2.22 -17.30 7.04
CA PRO A 79 -1.87 -17.50 5.64
C PRO A 79 -0.49 -16.95 5.35
N GLN A 80 0.35 -17.75 4.69
CA GLN A 80 1.69 -17.34 4.27
C GLN A 80 1.65 -16.14 3.31
N PRO A 81 2.79 -15.42 3.14
CA PRO A 81 2.94 -14.43 2.07
C PRO A 81 2.42 -14.95 0.72
N CYS A 82 1.87 -14.03 -0.08
CA CYS A 82 1.15 -14.31 -1.33
C CYS A 82 -0.17 -15.11 -1.22
N HIS A 83 -0.55 -15.63 -0.05
CA HIS A 83 -1.82 -16.36 0.17
C HIS A 83 -2.78 -15.66 1.14
N HIS A 84 -2.40 -14.51 1.70
CA HIS A 84 -3.22 -13.76 2.65
C HIS A 84 -4.44 -13.09 2.02
N HIS A 85 -4.36 -12.75 0.73
CA HIS A 85 -5.41 -12.09 -0.06
C HIS A 85 -5.53 -12.67 -1.47
N PHE A 86 -6.74 -12.66 -2.06
CA PHE A 86 -6.94 -13.23 -3.40
C PHE A 86 -6.16 -12.48 -4.48
N LEU A 87 -6.03 -11.16 -4.37
CA LEU A 87 -5.19 -10.35 -5.28
C LEU A 87 -3.70 -10.70 -5.17
N ALA A 88 -3.22 -11.04 -3.97
CA ALA A 88 -1.85 -11.52 -3.77
C ALA A 88 -1.64 -12.85 -4.49
N MET A 89 -2.60 -13.77 -4.34
CA MET A 89 -2.58 -15.05 -5.06
C MET A 89 -2.64 -14.84 -6.58
N ARG A 90 -3.56 -13.99 -7.06
CA ARG A 90 -3.69 -13.69 -8.48
C ARG A 90 -2.40 -13.15 -9.08
N MET A 91 -1.63 -12.37 -8.32
CA MET A 91 -0.36 -11.81 -8.79
C MET A 91 0.81 -12.80 -8.73
N ARG A 92 0.83 -13.73 -7.76
CA ARG A 92 2.05 -14.50 -7.42
C ARG A 92 1.88 -16.02 -7.38
N VAL A 93 0.66 -16.54 -7.36
CA VAL A 93 0.35 -17.97 -7.26
C VAL A 93 -0.19 -18.47 -8.60
N PRO A 94 0.59 -19.28 -9.36
CA PRO A 94 0.17 -19.81 -10.65
C PRO A 94 -1.17 -20.54 -10.59
N GLY A 95 -1.99 -20.35 -11.62
CA GLY A 95 -3.34 -20.94 -11.69
C GLY A 95 -4.39 -20.21 -10.87
N THR A 96 -4.06 -19.06 -10.26
CA THR A 96 -5.05 -18.16 -9.65
C THR A 96 -5.51 -17.13 -10.67
N LEU A 97 -6.82 -17.08 -10.96
CA LEU A 97 -7.37 -16.11 -11.91
C LEU A 97 -8.83 -15.76 -11.63
N VAL A 98 -9.28 -14.67 -12.27
CA VAL A 98 -10.70 -14.35 -12.44
C VAL A 98 -11.06 -14.74 -13.88
N GLU A 99 -12.11 -15.53 -14.05
CA GLU A 99 -12.67 -15.89 -15.36
C GLU A 99 -14.03 -15.22 -15.53
N GLY A 100 -14.36 -14.70 -16.71
CA GLY A 100 -15.64 -14.03 -16.98
C GLY A 100 -15.53 -12.50 -17.02
N ASP A 101 -16.56 -11.79 -16.54
CA ASP A 101 -16.60 -10.32 -16.55
C ASP A 101 -15.70 -9.72 -15.44
N GLU A 102 -14.47 -9.40 -15.81
CA GLU A 102 -13.48 -8.74 -14.94
C GLU A 102 -13.91 -7.35 -14.45
N ARG A 103 -14.77 -6.64 -15.19
CA ARG A 103 -15.31 -5.35 -14.73
C ARG A 103 -16.36 -5.58 -13.65
N ALA A 104 -17.21 -6.59 -13.80
CA ALA A 104 -18.15 -6.99 -12.75
C ALA A 104 -17.41 -7.42 -11.48
N TYR A 105 -16.27 -8.12 -11.61
CA TYR A 105 -15.36 -8.38 -10.49
C TYR A 105 -14.85 -7.09 -9.85
N ALA A 106 -14.33 -6.15 -10.64
CA ALA A 106 -13.82 -4.87 -10.13
C ALA A 106 -14.91 -4.05 -9.41
N GLN A 107 -16.12 -4.01 -9.94
CA GLN A 107 -17.27 -3.32 -9.32
C GLN A 107 -17.67 -3.92 -7.97
N HIS A 108 -17.41 -5.22 -7.74
CA HIS A 108 -17.85 -5.95 -6.55
C HIS A 108 -16.69 -6.54 -5.74
N ALA A 109 -15.45 -6.08 -5.97
CA ALA A 109 -14.25 -6.67 -5.38
C ALA A 109 -14.33 -6.69 -3.84
N ARG A 110 -14.91 -5.65 -3.23
CA ARG A 110 -15.08 -5.56 -1.78
C ARG A 110 -15.98 -6.66 -1.22
N ILE A 111 -17.09 -6.95 -1.91
CA ILE A 111 -18.01 -8.04 -1.55
C ILE A 111 -17.28 -9.37 -1.66
N VAL A 112 -16.55 -9.59 -2.76
CA VAL A 112 -15.83 -10.83 -3.01
C VAL A 112 -14.78 -11.08 -1.93
N HIS A 113 -13.97 -10.08 -1.60
CA HIS A 113 -12.96 -10.20 -0.54
C HIS A 113 -13.60 -10.52 0.80
N ARG A 114 -14.65 -9.80 1.22
CA ARG A 114 -15.28 -10.07 2.52
C ARG A 114 -15.93 -11.45 2.56
N VAL A 115 -16.54 -11.93 1.47
CA VAL A 115 -17.04 -13.32 1.35
C VAL A 115 -15.92 -14.33 1.55
N LEU A 116 -14.75 -14.15 0.93
CA LEU A 116 -13.59 -15.01 1.12
C LEU A 116 -13.06 -14.95 2.57
N ALA A 117 -12.97 -13.76 3.17
CA ALA A 117 -12.54 -13.60 4.56
C ALA A 117 -13.45 -14.36 5.53
N LEU A 118 -14.77 -14.26 5.35
CA LEU A 118 -15.76 -15.01 6.15
C LEU A 118 -15.62 -16.53 6.01
N GLY A 119 -15.13 -17.01 4.87
CA GLY A 119 -14.80 -18.42 4.70
C GLY A 119 -13.65 -18.88 5.60
N ARG A 120 -12.64 -18.02 5.80
CA ARG A 120 -11.56 -18.27 6.78
C ARG A 120 -12.09 -18.17 8.21
N GLU A 121 -12.90 -17.16 8.51
CA GLU A 121 -13.48 -16.98 9.86
C GLU A 121 -14.41 -18.13 10.26
N LEU A 122 -15.16 -18.72 9.31
CA LEU A 122 -15.96 -19.91 9.57
C LEU A 122 -15.11 -21.08 10.07
N LEU A 123 -13.88 -21.21 9.53
CA LEU A 123 -12.99 -22.31 9.85
C LEU A 123 -12.22 -22.10 11.16
N HIS A 124 -11.85 -20.86 11.48
CA HIS A 124 -10.88 -20.58 12.54
C HIS A 124 -11.36 -19.57 13.59
N GLY A 125 -12.55 -18.99 13.40
CA GLY A 125 -13.01 -17.83 14.13
C GLY A 125 -12.50 -16.51 13.53
N PRO A 126 -13.08 -15.37 13.94
CA PRO A 126 -12.54 -14.06 13.58
C PRO A 126 -11.12 -13.88 14.13
N PRO A 127 -10.26 -13.10 13.45
CA PRO A 127 -8.95 -12.77 14.00
C PRO A 127 -9.11 -12.07 15.35
N ALA A 128 -8.15 -12.30 16.26
CA ALA A 128 -8.12 -11.57 17.52
C ALA A 128 -7.92 -10.07 17.23
N PRO A 129 -8.60 -9.17 17.96
CA PRO A 129 -8.35 -7.76 17.82
C PRO A 129 -6.94 -7.44 18.36
N ASP A 130 -6.11 -6.84 17.52
CA ASP A 130 -4.88 -6.19 17.99
C ASP A 130 -5.23 -4.88 18.72
N PRO A 131 -4.42 -4.46 19.71
CA PRO A 131 -4.61 -3.16 20.33
C PRO A 131 -4.39 -2.06 19.28
N ASP A 132 -5.34 -1.13 19.21
CA ASP A 132 -5.22 0.04 18.34
C ASP A 132 -4.05 0.92 18.79
N PRO A 133 -3.21 1.41 17.87
CA PRO A 133 -2.18 2.36 18.25
C PRO A 133 -2.81 3.69 18.65
N GLU A 134 -2.28 4.29 19.71
CA GLU A 134 -2.65 5.64 20.12
C GLU A 134 -1.95 6.66 19.22
N ILE A 135 -2.69 7.27 18.28
CA ILE A 135 -2.19 8.33 17.40
C ILE A 135 -2.65 9.68 17.93
N ASP A 136 -1.78 10.34 18.71
CA ASP A 136 -2.00 11.67 19.25
C ASP A 136 -1.78 12.77 18.19
N ARG A 137 -2.84 13.00 17.39
CA ARG A 137 -2.86 14.04 16.36
C ARG A 137 -2.75 15.47 16.92
N SER A 138 -2.94 15.69 18.24
CA SER A 138 -2.80 17.03 18.82
C SER A 138 -1.36 17.56 18.83
N ARG A 139 -0.38 16.67 18.59
CA ARG A 139 1.05 17.00 18.47
C ARG A 139 1.45 17.47 17.07
N ILE A 140 0.54 17.35 16.10
CA ILE A 140 0.81 17.60 14.68
C ILE A 140 0.43 19.06 14.36
N SER A 141 1.36 19.77 13.73
CA SER A 141 1.11 21.11 13.18
C SER A 141 0.96 21.03 11.67
N GLU A 142 -0.15 21.53 11.14
CA GLU A 142 -0.46 21.52 9.72
C GLU A 142 -0.46 22.95 9.16
N ARG A 143 0.13 23.14 7.98
CA ARG A 143 0.14 24.43 7.27
C ARG A 143 0.27 24.24 5.76
N TYR A 144 0.00 25.31 5.02
CA TYR A 144 0.31 25.40 3.61
C TYR A 144 1.66 26.05 3.37
N VAL A 145 2.41 25.53 2.41
CA VAL A 145 3.67 26.11 1.93
C VAL A 145 3.64 26.16 0.40
N THR A 146 3.84 27.35 -0.16
CA THR A 146 3.94 27.51 -1.60
C THR A 146 5.31 27.02 -2.08
N ALA A 147 5.31 26.07 -3.02
CA ALA A 147 6.51 25.58 -3.70
C ALA A 147 6.37 25.78 -5.22
N GLU A 148 7.49 26.04 -5.90
CA GLU A 148 7.53 26.12 -7.36
C GLU A 148 7.73 24.70 -7.93
N VAL A 149 6.70 24.17 -8.57
CA VAL A 149 6.70 22.85 -9.22
C VAL A 149 6.49 23.06 -10.71
N GLU A 150 7.47 22.65 -11.53
CA GLU A 150 7.43 22.81 -13.00
C GLU A 150 7.14 24.26 -13.45
N GLY A 151 7.69 25.25 -12.75
CA GLY A 151 7.47 26.67 -13.04
C GLY A 151 6.10 27.21 -12.61
N SER A 152 5.30 26.42 -11.90
CA SER A 152 4.01 26.84 -11.35
C SER A 152 4.05 26.90 -9.82
N PRO A 153 3.60 27.98 -9.18
CA PRO A 153 3.42 28.00 -7.73
C PRO A 153 2.26 27.09 -7.34
N VAL A 154 2.49 26.18 -6.39
CA VAL A 154 1.48 25.28 -5.83
C VAL A 154 1.53 25.38 -4.32
N ASP A 155 0.37 25.59 -3.69
CA ASP A 155 0.23 25.52 -2.23
C ASP A 155 0.18 24.05 -1.80
N LEU A 156 1.24 23.60 -1.14
CA LEU A 156 1.35 22.24 -0.65
C LEU A 156 0.97 22.18 0.82
N HIS A 157 0.11 21.24 1.18
CA HIS A 157 -0.17 20.90 2.57
C HIS A 157 1.05 20.21 3.17
N VAL A 158 1.46 20.66 4.36
CA VAL A 158 2.61 20.15 5.12
C VAL A 158 2.18 19.90 6.56
N ALA A 159 2.42 18.68 7.04
CA ALA A 159 2.27 18.29 8.43
C ALA A 159 3.65 18.13 9.08
N THR A 160 3.84 18.63 10.30
CA THR A 160 5.09 18.52 11.05
C THR A 160 4.87 18.17 12.52
N ALA A 161 5.82 17.44 13.10
CA ALA A 161 5.90 17.20 14.54
C ALA A 161 7.34 16.96 15.00
N GLY A 162 7.66 17.37 16.23
CA GLY A 162 8.97 17.16 16.83
C GLY A 162 10.01 18.21 16.44
N THR A 163 11.26 17.95 16.83
CA THR A 163 12.42 18.81 16.56
C THR A 163 13.68 17.97 16.35
N GLY A 164 14.71 18.55 15.76
CA GLY A 164 16.02 17.90 15.58
C GLY A 164 16.33 17.66 14.10
N THR A 165 16.88 16.48 13.76
CA THR A 165 17.24 16.18 12.37
C THR A 165 15.97 16.06 11.51
N PRO A 166 15.84 16.79 10.40
CA PRO A 166 14.67 16.69 9.54
C PRO A 166 14.53 15.28 8.95
N LEU A 167 13.35 14.68 9.16
CA LEU A 167 12.93 13.41 8.57
C LEU A 167 11.75 13.70 7.64
N LEU A 168 12.01 13.79 6.34
CA LEU A 168 11.01 14.02 5.31
C LEU A 168 10.38 12.70 4.88
N VAL A 169 9.12 12.49 5.26
CA VAL A 169 8.33 11.29 5.00
C VAL A 169 7.41 11.53 3.81
N LEU A 170 7.47 10.64 2.83
CA LEU A 170 6.71 10.70 1.59
C LEU A 170 5.57 9.66 1.60
N HIS A 171 4.40 10.05 1.09
CA HIS A 171 3.22 9.17 1.03
C HIS A 171 3.27 8.20 -0.17
N THR A 172 2.51 7.11 -0.09
CA THR A 172 2.35 6.13 -1.18
C THR A 172 1.35 6.61 -2.24
N ALA A 173 1.29 5.89 -3.38
CA ALA A 173 0.44 6.23 -4.51
C ALA A 173 -1.02 6.44 -4.11
N GLY A 174 -1.65 7.54 -4.53
CA GLY A 174 -3.05 7.88 -4.26
C GLY A 174 -3.40 8.18 -2.80
N ALA A 175 -2.40 8.27 -1.91
CA ALA A 175 -2.56 8.60 -0.50
C ALA A 175 -2.07 10.04 -0.22
N ASP A 176 -1.81 10.34 1.05
CA ASP A 176 -1.39 11.65 1.53
C ASP A 176 -0.59 11.54 2.85
N SER A 177 -0.17 12.70 3.38
CA SER A 177 0.67 12.84 4.57
C SER A 177 0.10 12.22 5.85
N ARG A 178 -1.20 11.86 5.89
CA ARG A 178 -1.78 11.15 7.05
C ARG A 178 -1.08 9.83 7.35
N GLN A 179 -0.42 9.22 6.36
CA GLN A 179 0.40 8.02 6.57
C GLN A 179 1.58 8.26 7.52
N ALA A 180 2.03 9.50 7.72
CA ALA A 180 3.11 9.83 8.65
C ALA A 180 2.63 10.11 10.09
N HIS A 181 1.31 10.19 10.34
CA HIS A 181 0.77 10.65 11.63
C HIS A 181 1.17 9.77 12.82
N ALA A 182 1.32 8.45 12.62
CA ALA A 182 1.78 7.56 13.67
C ALA A 182 3.24 7.86 14.07
N LEU A 183 4.11 8.14 13.10
CA LEU A 183 5.49 8.58 13.37
C LEU A 183 5.53 9.94 14.07
N MET A 184 4.67 10.88 13.65
CA MET A 184 4.52 12.19 14.29
C MET A 184 3.97 12.10 15.71
N SER A 185 3.27 11.01 16.04
CA SER A 185 2.76 10.75 17.39
C SER A 185 3.79 10.06 18.29
N ASP A 186 4.85 9.46 17.74
CA ASP A 186 5.91 8.79 18.49
C ASP A 186 6.81 9.83 19.21
N ALA A 187 6.69 9.89 20.54
CA ALA A 187 7.45 10.81 21.38
C ALA A 187 8.97 10.54 21.36
N ALA A 188 9.40 9.29 21.22
CA ALA A 188 10.82 8.94 21.19
C ALA A 188 11.45 9.38 19.86
N LEU A 189 10.73 9.21 18.75
CA LEU A 189 11.16 9.67 17.43
C LEU A 189 11.21 11.21 17.36
N THR A 190 10.10 11.86 17.73
CA THR A 190 9.91 13.33 17.63
C THR A 190 10.77 14.14 18.60
N ALA A 191 11.36 13.50 19.62
CA ALA A 191 12.35 14.13 20.51
C ALA A 191 13.73 14.32 19.84
N ARG A 192 13.99 13.66 18.70
CA ARG A 192 15.29 13.67 18.01
C ARG A 192 15.18 14.08 16.54
N HIS A 193 14.00 13.94 15.96
CA HIS A 193 13.73 14.25 14.56
C HIS A 193 12.53 15.18 14.45
N GLU A 194 12.64 16.16 13.55
CA GLU A 194 11.49 16.88 13.04
C GLU A 194 10.89 16.03 11.92
N VAL A 195 9.78 15.35 12.20
CA VAL A 195 9.06 14.53 11.23
C VAL A 195 8.20 15.46 10.38
N ILE A 196 8.43 15.44 9.07
CA ILE A 196 7.80 16.33 8.10
C ILE A 196 7.17 15.46 7.02
N ALA A 197 5.92 15.71 6.67
CA ALA A 197 5.29 15.11 5.50
C ALA A 197 4.55 16.18 4.70
N PHE A 198 4.46 16.01 3.39
CA PHE A 198 3.69 16.89 2.52
C PHE A 198 2.82 16.06 1.57
N ASP A 199 1.71 16.65 1.13
CA ASP A 199 0.88 16.04 0.09
C ASP A 199 1.38 16.49 -1.28
N LEU A 200 1.58 15.56 -2.22
CA LEU A 200 1.89 15.89 -3.60
C LEU A 200 0.82 16.81 -4.23
N PRO A 201 1.13 17.57 -5.29
CA PRO A 201 0.11 18.33 -6.00
C PRO A 201 -1.10 17.46 -6.35
N GLY A 202 -2.31 17.94 -6.06
CA GLY A 202 -3.57 17.21 -6.30
C GLY A 202 -3.87 16.07 -5.32
N HIS A 203 -3.06 15.90 -4.26
CA HIS A 203 -3.25 14.91 -3.20
C HIS A 203 -3.67 15.55 -1.90
N GLY A 204 -4.36 14.78 -1.05
CA GLY A 204 -4.79 15.20 0.28
C GLY A 204 -5.38 16.61 0.28
N SER A 205 -4.74 17.51 1.01
CA SER A 205 -5.17 18.91 1.12
C SER A 205 -4.39 19.88 0.23
N SER A 206 -3.41 19.41 -0.56
CA SER A 206 -2.60 20.22 -1.46
C SER A 206 -3.38 20.77 -2.67
N GLY A 207 -2.95 21.93 -3.16
CA GLY A 207 -3.38 22.47 -4.44
C GLY A 207 -2.98 21.57 -5.62
N ARG A 208 -3.61 21.80 -6.77
CA ARG A 208 -3.34 21.06 -8.01
C ARG A 208 -2.52 21.87 -9.00
N LEU A 209 -1.71 21.19 -9.81
CA LEU A 209 -1.12 21.78 -11.00
C LEU A 209 -2.22 22.18 -12.02
N PRO A 210 -1.97 23.19 -12.87
CA PRO A 210 -2.88 23.53 -13.96
C PRO A 210 -3.13 22.33 -14.90
N GLY A 211 -4.36 22.16 -15.35
CA GLY A 211 -4.76 21.07 -16.26
C GLY A 211 -6.18 20.56 -16.01
N PRO A 212 -6.76 19.72 -16.86
CA PRO A 212 -8.07 19.13 -16.61
C PRO A 212 -8.12 18.32 -15.30
N ILE A 213 -9.29 18.22 -14.67
CA ILE A 213 -9.49 17.29 -13.55
C ILE A 213 -9.23 15.87 -14.05
N GLY A 214 -8.48 15.07 -13.27
CA GLY A 214 -8.11 13.71 -13.66
C GLY A 214 -6.89 13.61 -14.57
N SER A 215 -6.25 14.72 -14.94
CA SER A 215 -5.05 14.72 -15.80
C SER A 215 -3.74 14.57 -15.02
N TRP A 216 -3.79 14.22 -13.73
CA TRP A 216 -2.58 13.99 -12.94
C TRP A 216 -1.80 12.80 -13.49
N THR A 217 -0.50 12.98 -13.63
CA THR A 217 0.46 11.92 -13.90
C THR A 217 1.75 12.30 -13.18
N LEU A 218 2.34 11.32 -12.51
CA LEU A 218 3.62 11.45 -11.84
C LEU A 218 4.71 10.94 -12.79
N THR A 219 5.80 11.67 -12.89
CA THR A 219 7.00 11.26 -13.63
C THR A 219 8.21 11.39 -12.71
N THR A 220 9.30 10.73 -13.06
CA THR A 220 10.56 10.74 -12.31
C THR A 220 11.06 12.17 -12.09
N SER A 221 11.06 12.98 -13.15
CA SER A 221 11.47 14.39 -13.06
C SER A 221 10.51 15.18 -12.16
N ARG A 222 9.20 15.07 -12.40
CA ARG A 222 8.18 15.81 -11.62
C ARG A 222 8.25 15.48 -10.14
N TYR A 223 8.36 14.20 -9.80
CA TYR A 223 8.35 13.76 -8.42
C TYR A 223 9.57 14.30 -7.68
N GLY A 224 10.75 14.04 -8.24
CA GLY A 224 11.97 14.52 -7.60
C GLY A 224 12.02 16.06 -7.54
N ASP A 225 11.59 16.76 -8.58
CA ASP A 225 11.66 18.23 -8.62
C ASP A 225 10.71 18.85 -7.59
N THR A 226 9.56 18.22 -7.38
CA THR A 226 8.64 18.57 -6.29
C THR A 226 9.33 18.38 -4.93
N ILE A 227 10.01 17.26 -4.70
CA ILE A 227 10.74 17.00 -3.44
C ILE A 227 11.80 18.08 -3.21
N LEU A 228 12.63 18.37 -4.22
CA LEU A 228 13.66 19.42 -4.10
C LEU A 228 13.05 20.81 -3.89
N ALA A 229 11.90 21.11 -4.51
CA ALA A 229 11.17 22.35 -4.29
C ALA A 229 10.67 22.47 -2.84
N VAL A 230 10.14 21.38 -2.27
CA VAL A 230 9.71 21.32 -0.86
C VAL A 230 10.91 21.49 0.07
N VAL A 231 12.02 20.79 -0.16
CA VAL A 231 13.26 20.93 0.62
C VAL A 231 13.72 22.39 0.64
N ARG A 232 13.73 23.08 -0.51
CA ARG A 232 14.08 24.50 -0.60
C ARG A 232 13.07 25.40 0.10
N ALA A 233 11.77 25.21 -0.15
CA ALA A 233 10.71 26.07 0.39
C ALA A 233 10.61 26.00 1.92
N LEU A 234 10.90 24.84 2.49
CA LEU A 234 10.97 24.62 3.94
C LEU A 234 12.35 24.96 4.54
N GLY A 235 13.36 25.22 3.71
CA GLY A 235 14.73 25.51 4.17
C GLY A 235 15.39 24.33 4.88
N LEU A 236 15.10 23.09 4.45
CA LEU A 236 15.64 21.89 5.09
C LEU A 236 17.11 21.69 4.71
N ASP A 237 17.98 21.59 5.71
CA ASP A 237 19.39 21.23 5.51
C ASP A 237 19.54 19.70 5.51
N ARG A 238 19.76 19.14 4.32
CA ARG A 238 20.04 17.71 4.09
C ARG A 238 19.14 16.75 4.91
N PRO A 239 17.80 16.77 4.72
CA PRO A 239 16.90 15.88 5.43
C PRO A 239 17.24 14.40 5.19
N ILE A 240 16.80 13.53 6.10
CA ILE A 240 16.63 12.10 5.80
C ILE A 240 15.37 11.98 4.98
N LEU A 241 15.43 11.29 3.84
CA LEU A 241 14.25 10.99 3.04
C LEU A 241 13.76 9.58 3.38
N LEU A 242 12.47 9.44 3.73
CA LEU A 242 11.82 8.17 4.01
C LEU A 242 10.57 8.05 3.13
N GLY A 243 10.42 6.93 2.43
CA GLY A 243 9.24 6.67 1.63
C GLY A 243 9.02 5.18 1.39
N ALA A 244 7.78 4.79 1.12
CA ALA A 244 7.40 3.42 0.74
C ALA A 244 6.83 3.38 -0.68
N SER A 245 6.95 2.25 -1.39
CA SER A 245 6.34 2.05 -2.72
C SER A 245 6.94 3.03 -3.74
N MET A 246 6.11 3.78 -4.48
CA MET A 246 6.56 4.88 -5.35
C MET A 246 7.50 5.86 -4.62
N ALA A 247 7.25 6.10 -3.34
CA ALA A 247 8.05 7.01 -2.55
C ALA A 247 9.39 6.39 -2.12
N GLY A 248 9.47 5.06 -2.07
CA GLY A 248 10.74 4.36 -1.88
C GLY A 248 11.56 4.35 -3.17
N GLU A 249 10.94 4.22 -4.34
CA GLU A 249 11.62 4.32 -5.63
C GLU A 249 12.20 5.72 -5.88
N VAL A 250 11.44 6.78 -5.58
CA VAL A 250 11.98 8.14 -5.68
C VAL A 250 13.06 8.41 -4.63
N CYS A 251 13.13 7.69 -3.51
CA CYS A 251 14.27 7.76 -2.60
C CYS A 251 15.56 7.28 -3.30
N LEU A 252 15.50 6.18 -4.05
CA LEU A 252 16.62 5.70 -4.86
C LEU A 252 17.00 6.70 -5.95
N GLU A 253 16.00 7.26 -6.64
CA GLU A 253 16.24 8.33 -7.61
C GLU A 253 16.93 9.53 -6.97
N MET A 254 16.51 9.92 -5.76
CA MET A 254 17.06 11.10 -5.09
C MET A 254 18.50 10.89 -4.60
N ALA A 255 18.81 9.68 -4.14
CA ALA A 255 20.18 9.28 -3.85
C ALA A 255 21.07 9.24 -5.12
N TYR A 256 20.50 8.95 -6.29
CA TYR A 256 21.23 9.00 -7.57
C TYR A 256 21.41 10.44 -8.08
N ARG A 257 20.31 11.20 -8.19
CA ARG A 257 20.29 12.48 -8.93
C ARG A 257 20.68 13.71 -8.10
N ALA A 258 20.51 13.66 -6.77
CA ALA A 258 20.86 14.77 -5.88
C ALA A 258 21.36 14.28 -4.51
N PRO A 259 22.42 13.44 -4.47
CA PRO A 259 22.90 12.85 -3.22
C PRO A 259 23.28 13.88 -2.15
N GLU A 260 23.79 15.05 -2.56
CA GLU A 260 24.18 16.13 -1.64
C GLU A 260 23.00 16.82 -0.95
N ALA A 261 21.79 16.70 -1.52
CA ALA A 261 20.59 17.31 -0.94
C ALA A 261 20.03 16.52 0.26
N PHE A 262 20.57 15.33 0.55
CA PHE A 262 20.10 14.45 1.61
C PHE A 262 21.27 13.95 2.45
N ARG A 263 21.01 13.63 3.71
CA ARG A 263 22.01 12.96 4.58
C ARG A 263 21.95 11.44 4.50
N GLY A 264 20.94 10.91 3.83
CA GLY A 264 20.67 9.49 3.62
C GLY A 264 19.20 9.27 3.27
N VAL A 265 18.92 8.11 2.68
CA VAL A 265 17.58 7.71 2.30
C VAL A 265 17.20 6.36 2.91
N ILE A 266 15.93 6.23 3.25
CA ILE A 266 15.30 5.00 3.73
C ILE A 266 14.21 4.63 2.72
N ALA A 267 14.53 3.71 1.80
CA ALA A 267 13.65 3.28 0.73
C ALA A 267 12.90 2.00 1.14
N CYS A 268 11.64 2.15 1.54
CA CYS A 268 10.79 1.02 1.88
C CYS A 268 10.03 0.51 0.65
N GLU A 269 9.78 -0.80 0.57
CA GLU A 269 8.97 -1.43 -0.50
C GLU A 269 9.39 -0.98 -1.92
N ALA A 270 10.70 -0.90 -2.15
CA ALA A 270 11.29 -0.31 -3.36
C ALA A 270 12.23 -1.27 -4.08
N SER A 271 12.33 -1.13 -5.40
CA SER A 271 13.32 -1.82 -6.22
C SER A 271 13.69 -0.95 -7.42
N GLU A 272 14.67 -1.38 -8.22
CA GLU A 272 15.02 -0.71 -9.47
C GLU A 272 13.87 -0.69 -10.49
N LYS A 273 12.91 -1.62 -10.37
CA LYS A 273 11.75 -1.71 -11.26
C LYS A 273 10.64 -2.59 -10.67
N VAL A 274 9.45 -2.02 -10.44
CA VAL A 274 8.26 -2.80 -10.06
C VAL A 274 7.25 -2.87 -11.20
N PRO A 275 7.11 -4.01 -11.92
CA PRO A 275 6.13 -4.14 -12.99
C PRO A 275 4.74 -4.55 -12.47
N GLY A 276 3.71 -4.32 -13.31
CA GLY A 276 2.43 -5.02 -13.19
C GLY A 276 1.46 -4.48 -12.13
N ARG A 277 1.63 -3.24 -11.68
CA ARG A 277 0.68 -2.58 -10.76
C ARG A 277 -0.35 -1.68 -11.45
N THR A 278 -0.26 -1.53 -12.77
CA THR A 278 -1.27 -0.84 -13.56
C THR A 278 -2.56 -1.66 -13.62
N THR A 279 -3.70 -0.97 -13.51
CA THR A 279 -5.03 -1.57 -13.64
C THR A 279 -5.98 -0.61 -14.35
N PRO A 280 -6.75 -1.07 -15.34
CA PRO A 280 -7.70 -0.21 -16.05
C PRO A 280 -8.84 0.27 -15.13
N TRP A 281 -9.13 -0.47 -14.06
CA TRP A 281 -10.24 -0.21 -13.14
C TRP A 281 -10.04 1.02 -12.26
N ALA A 282 -8.81 1.51 -12.12
CA ALA A 282 -8.52 2.76 -11.43
C ALA A 282 -8.85 4.02 -12.27
N ARG A 283 -9.28 3.85 -13.52
CA ARG A 283 -9.63 4.93 -14.45
C ARG A 283 -10.99 4.72 -15.15
N ASP A 284 -11.63 3.57 -14.96
CA ASP A 284 -12.87 3.25 -15.66
C ASP A 284 -14.04 4.00 -15.00
N PRO A 285 -14.78 4.87 -15.73
CA PRO A 285 -15.88 5.63 -15.16
C PRO A 285 -17.08 4.76 -14.71
N ARG A 286 -17.08 3.47 -15.05
CA ARG A 286 -18.10 2.50 -14.64
C ARG A 286 -17.70 1.76 -13.36
N VAL A 287 -16.49 1.97 -12.86
CA VAL A 287 -15.98 1.41 -11.61
C VAL A 287 -15.80 2.56 -10.63
N ASP A 288 -16.47 2.50 -9.48
CA ASP A 288 -16.26 3.49 -8.44
C ASP A 288 -14.86 3.32 -7.82
N THR A 289 -13.97 4.25 -8.12
CA THR A 289 -12.58 4.22 -7.64
C THR A 289 -12.49 4.41 -6.13
N ALA A 290 -13.45 5.11 -5.51
CA ALA A 290 -13.49 5.27 -4.05
C ALA A 290 -13.79 3.96 -3.32
N THR A 291 -14.31 2.95 -4.03
CA THR A 291 -14.53 1.59 -3.51
C THR A 291 -13.47 0.61 -4.00
N PHE A 292 -13.14 0.64 -5.30
CA PHE A 292 -12.20 -0.32 -5.90
C PHE A 292 -10.75 -0.10 -5.45
N VAL A 293 -10.27 1.14 -5.37
CA VAL A 293 -8.86 1.41 -5.00
C VAL A 293 -8.59 0.96 -3.57
N PRO A 294 -9.39 1.32 -2.54
CA PRO A 294 -9.19 0.75 -1.20
C PRO A 294 -9.17 -0.77 -1.19
N GLU A 295 -10.06 -1.43 -1.94
CA GLU A 295 -10.06 -2.88 -2.00
C GLU A 295 -8.78 -3.45 -2.64
N TRP A 296 -8.28 -2.81 -3.70
CA TRP A 296 -6.99 -3.17 -4.30
C TRP A 296 -5.82 -3.01 -3.31
N ILE A 297 -5.91 -2.03 -2.43
CA ILE A 297 -4.96 -1.73 -1.36
C ILE A 297 -5.10 -2.69 -0.17
N ALA A 298 -6.32 -3.14 0.16
CA ALA A 298 -6.57 -4.05 1.27
C ALA A 298 -5.76 -5.34 1.18
N GLY A 299 -5.53 -5.81 -0.04
CA GLY A 299 -4.71 -6.98 -0.31
C GLY A 299 -3.26 -6.82 0.12
N LEU A 300 -2.69 -5.63 -0.02
CA LEU A 300 -1.29 -5.32 0.24
C LEU A 300 -0.95 -5.12 1.73
N ILE A 301 -1.96 -5.02 2.59
CA ILE A 301 -1.80 -4.86 4.04
C ILE A 301 -1.63 -6.24 4.68
N ALA A 302 -0.61 -6.41 5.52
CA ALA A 302 -0.33 -7.68 6.20
C ALA A 302 -1.55 -8.17 7.02
N PRO A 303 -1.80 -9.49 7.08
CA PRO A 303 -3.01 -10.05 7.68
C PRO A 303 -3.13 -9.79 9.19
N ARG A 304 -2.02 -9.48 9.87
CA ARG A 304 -1.93 -9.20 11.31
C ARG A 304 -1.65 -7.72 11.61
N SER A 305 -1.87 -6.84 10.64
CA SER A 305 -1.85 -5.40 10.87
C SER A 305 -3.08 -4.99 11.69
N PRO A 306 -2.94 -4.12 12.72
CA PRO A 306 -4.05 -3.66 13.54
C PRO A 306 -5.25 -3.19 12.72
N ARG A 307 -6.44 -3.55 13.21
CA ARG A 307 -7.69 -3.30 12.48
C ARG A 307 -7.91 -1.81 12.22
N SER A 308 -7.71 -0.96 13.22
CA SER A 308 -7.83 0.50 13.06
C SER A 308 -6.87 1.05 12.01
N CYS A 309 -5.60 0.63 12.00
CA CYS A 309 -4.63 1.01 10.99
C CYS A 309 -5.07 0.60 9.58
N ARG A 310 -5.54 -0.64 9.43
CA ARG A 310 -6.10 -1.13 8.16
C ARG A 310 -7.27 -0.26 7.72
N GLU A 311 -8.22 0.03 8.61
CA GLU A 311 -9.40 0.85 8.31
C GLU A 311 -8.99 2.30 7.95
N ASP A 312 -8.03 2.90 8.65
CA ASP A 312 -7.50 4.24 8.36
C ASP A 312 -6.78 4.32 6.99
N ILE A 313 -6.03 3.26 6.61
CA ILE A 313 -5.43 3.15 5.28
C ILE A 313 -6.54 3.12 4.23
N LEU A 314 -7.52 2.21 4.36
CA LEU A 314 -8.61 2.08 3.40
C LEU A 314 -9.43 3.37 3.27
N TRP A 315 -9.68 4.04 4.39
CA TRP A 315 -10.36 5.32 4.44
C TRP A 315 -9.59 6.42 3.71
N THR A 316 -8.28 6.52 3.93
CA THR A 316 -7.42 7.48 3.21
C THR A 316 -7.52 7.25 1.70
N TYR A 317 -7.41 6.01 1.27
CA TYR A 317 -7.50 5.64 -0.14
C TYR A 317 -8.88 5.85 -0.76
N SER A 318 -9.97 5.85 0.02
CA SER A 318 -11.31 6.15 -0.49
C SER A 318 -11.55 7.63 -0.75
N GLN A 319 -10.63 8.51 -0.31
CA GLN A 319 -10.70 9.96 -0.47
C GLN A 319 -9.81 10.51 -1.58
N GLY A 320 -9.12 9.63 -2.33
CA GLY A 320 -8.18 10.04 -3.37
C GLY A 320 -8.85 10.87 -4.49
N GLY A 321 -8.13 11.89 -4.97
CA GLY A 321 -8.58 12.71 -6.09
C GLY A 321 -8.74 11.89 -7.38
N ALA A 322 -9.64 12.32 -8.27
CA ALA A 322 -9.87 11.66 -9.54
C ALA A 322 -8.56 11.51 -10.33
N GLY A 323 -8.22 10.29 -10.73
CA GLY A 323 -7.01 9.98 -11.49
C GLY A 323 -5.69 9.99 -10.69
N ALA A 324 -5.69 10.43 -9.43
CA ALA A 324 -4.48 10.58 -8.62
C ALA A 324 -3.73 9.24 -8.45
N PHE A 325 -4.41 8.22 -7.90
CA PHE A 325 -3.83 6.88 -7.73
C PHE A 325 -3.27 6.31 -9.03
N ALA A 326 -4.04 6.39 -10.13
CA ALA A 326 -3.60 5.83 -11.40
C ALA A 326 -2.41 6.61 -11.98
N GLY A 327 -2.41 7.94 -11.85
CA GLY A 327 -1.30 8.80 -12.29
C GLY A 327 0.00 8.56 -11.51
N ASP A 328 -0.10 8.21 -10.22
CA ASP A 328 1.03 7.78 -9.40
C ASP A 328 1.57 6.40 -9.81
N ILE A 329 0.66 5.47 -10.14
CA ILE A 329 1.04 4.14 -10.62
C ILE A 329 1.71 4.20 -12.01
N ASP A 330 1.42 5.21 -12.83
CA ASP A 330 2.15 5.44 -14.07
C ASP A 330 3.64 5.68 -13.81
N PHE A 331 4.01 6.31 -12.69
CA PHE A 331 5.39 6.40 -12.24
C PHE A 331 5.89 5.05 -11.73
N TYR A 332 5.23 4.49 -10.72
CA TYR A 332 5.69 3.30 -9.98
C TYR A 332 5.85 2.02 -10.83
N SER A 333 5.03 1.87 -11.86
CA SER A 333 5.06 0.69 -12.75
C SER A 333 5.23 1.04 -14.23
N GLY A 334 5.66 2.26 -14.53
CA GLY A 334 5.82 2.73 -15.90
C GLY A 334 7.08 3.57 -16.09
N ASP A 335 7.04 4.83 -15.66
CA ASP A 335 8.07 5.84 -15.93
C ASP A 335 9.39 5.58 -15.20
N TRP A 336 9.34 5.11 -13.94
CA TRP A 336 10.55 4.82 -13.18
C TRP A 336 11.27 3.58 -13.73
N ASP A 337 12.53 3.76 -14.10
CA ASP A 337 13.47 2.67 -14.38
C ASP A 337 14.84 2.99 -13.75
N GLY A 338 15.11 2.35 -12.62
CA GLY A 338 16.36 2.46 -11.88
C GLY A 338 17.47 1.55 -12.40
N THR A 339 17.21 0.70 -13.41
CA THR A 339 18.13 -0.39 -13.80
C THR A 339 19.54 0.10 -14.08
N GLU A 340 19.71 1.19 -14.83
CA GLU A 340 21.01 1.77 -15.14
C GLU A 340 21.47 2.82 -14.12
N LYS A 341 20.63 3.18 -13.15
CA LYS A 341 20.91 4.25 -12.18
C LYS A 341 21.43 3.71 -10.85
N VAL A 342 20.81 2.64 -10.34
CA VAL A 342 21.13 2.09 -9.01
C VAL A 342 22.61 1.70 -8.85
N PRO A 343 23.34 1.17 -9.86
CA PRO A 343 24.77 0.87 -9.71
C PRO A 343 25.67 2.09 -9.55
N HIS A 344 25.15 3.28 -9.84
CA HIS A 344 25.87 4.55 -9.82
C HIS A 344 25.49 5.44 -8.63
N ILE A 345 24.67 4.95 -7.69
CA ILE A 345 24.37 5.68 -6.45
C ILE A 345 25.63 5.73 -5.58
N ASP A 346 26.05 6.94 -5.20
CA ASP A 346 27.18 7.17 -4.30
C ASP A 346 26.72 7.18 -2.83
N THR A 347 26.84 6.01 -2.18
CA THR A 347 26.45 5.82 -0.78
C THR A 347 27.40 6.48 0.23
N ALA A 348 28.59 6.93 -0.19
CA ALA A 348 29.47 7.72 0.67
C ALA A 348 28.88 9.13 0.89
N THR A 349 28.28 9.70 -0.16
CA THR A 349 27.61 11.00 -0.12
C THR A 349 26.19 10.88 0.47
N CYS A 350 25.42 9.90 0.02
CA CYS A 350 24.03 9.66 0.45
C CYS A 350 23.79 8.17 0.76
N PRO A 351 23.95 7.74 2.03
CA PRO A 351 23.76 6.35 2.41
C PRO A 351 22.33 5.87 2.15
N VAL A 352 22.20 4.59 1.77
CA VAL A 352 20.92 3.98 1.38
C VAL A 352 20.60 2.78 2.29
N VAL A 353 19.44 2.86 2.96
CA VAL A 353 18.83 1.72 3.66
C VAL A 353 17.59 1.30 2.89
N MET A 354 17.52 0.04 2.46
CA MET A 354 16.35 -0.56 1.85
C MET A 354 15.66 -1.50 2.84
N MET A 355 14.33 -1.45 2.91
CA MET A 355 13.55 -2.35 3.77
C MET A 355 12.26 -2.78 3.08
N THR A 356 11.83 -4.02 3.26
CA THR A 356 10.60 -4.52 2.60
C THR A 356 9.84 -5.46 3.52
N GLY A 357 8.53 -5.28 3.61
CA GLY A 357 7.63 -6.13 4.37
C GLY A 357 7.58 -7.56 3.82
N GLU A 358 7.63 -8.55 4.73
CA GLU A 358 7.50 -9.98 4.38
C GLU A 358 6.26 -10.28 3.52
N TYR A 359 5.16 -9.56 3.76
CA TYR A 359 3.88 -9.75 3.08
C TYR A 359 3.72 -8.92 1.80
N ASP A 360 4.69 -8.06 1.46
CA ASP A 360 4.58 -7.28 0.22
C ASP A 360 4.71 -8.20 -1.02
N TYR A 361 3.62 -8.29 -1.77
CA TYR A 361 3.60 -8.98 -3.07
C TYR A 361 3.68 -8.03 -4.26
N SER A 362 3.62 -6.71 -4.04
CA SER A 362 3.87 -5.67 -5.04
C SER A 362 5.37 -5.59 -5.32
N CYS A 363 6.16 -5.15 -4.34
CA CYS A 363 7.62 -5.18 -4.35
C CYS A 363 8.10 -6.29 -3.39
N THR A 364 8.33 -7.50 -3.89
CA THR A 364 8.68 -8.60 -2.97
C THR A 364 10.02 -8.35 -2.28
N PRO A 365 10.26 -8.85 -1.05
CA PRO A 365 11.56 -8.75 -0.37
C PRO A 365 12.76 -9.11 -1.26
N ARG A 366 12.61 -10.18 -2.07
CA ARG A 366 13.62 -10.61 -3.04
C ARG A 366 13.95 -9.56 -4.10
N MET A 367 12.97 -8.79 -4.59
CA MET A 367 13.20 -7.72 -5.57
C MET A 367 14.04 -6.60 -4.95
N SER A 368 13.67 -6.18 -3.75
CA SER A 368 14.41 -5.14 -3.01
C SER A 368 15.82 -5.59 -2.61
N GLU A 369 15.97 -6.84 -2.16
CA GLU A 369 17.28 -7.44 -1.88
C GLU A 369 18.16 -7.43 -3.13
N GLN A 370 17.63 -7.88 -4.27
CA GLN A 370 18.35 -7.88 -5.55
C GLN A 370 18.80 -6.46 -5.92
N THR A 371 17.93 -5.46 -5.79
CA THR A 371 18.31 -4.07 -6.03
C THR A 371 19.39 -3.57 -5.09
N ALA A 372 19.28 -3.85 -3.79
CA ALA A 372 20.28 -3.44 -2.81
C ALA A 372 21.67 -4.02 -3.12
N THR A 373 21.75 -5.27 -3.61
CA THR A 373 23.04 -5.87 -4.00
C THR A 373 23.72 -5.18 -5.18
N ARG A 374 22.96 -4.43 -5.99
CA ARG A 374 23.47 -3.65 -7.11
C ARG A 374 23.94 -2.26 -6.72
N ILE A 375 23.61 -1.78 -5.52
CA ILE A 375 24.01 -0.47 -4.99
C ILE A 375 25.21 -0.66 -4.05
N PRO A 376 26.44 -0.26 -4.44
CA PRO A 376 27.60 -0.40 -3.57
C PRO A 376 27.39 0.33 -2.23
N GLY A 377 27.49 -0.37 -1.11
CA GLY A 377 27.35 0.20 0.23
C GLY A 377 25.93 0.34 0.76
N ALA A 378 24.90 -0.01 -0.02
CA ALA A 378 23.53 -0.08 0.51
C ALA A 378 23.34 -1.31 1.41
N VAL A 379 22.36 -1.23 2.30
CA VAL A 379 21.92 -2.36 3.13
C VAL A 379 20.45 -2.69 2.84
N PHE A 380 20.09 -3.98 2.95
CA PHE A 380 18.71 -4.44 2.87
C PHE A 380 18.31 -5.18 4.13
N TRP A 381 17.13 -4.87 4.68
CA TRP A 381 16.51 -5.61 5.77
C TRP A 381 15.04 -5.94 5.47
N GLU A 382 14.70 -7.23 5.51
CA GLU A 382 13.31 -7.66 5.53
C GLU A 382 12.63 -7.24 6.85
N MET A 383 11.33 -6.94 6.78
CA MET A 383 10.49 -6.59 7.92
C MET A 383 9.42 -7.67 8.15
N PRO A 384 9.68 -8.65 9.05
CA PRO A 384 8.77 -9.76 9.32
C PRO A 384 7.39 -9.27 9.78
N GLY A 385 6.33 -9.88 9.23
CA GLY A 385 4.95 -9.57 9.58
C GLY A 385 4.39 -8.24 9.05
N LEU A 386 5.20 -7.40 8.39
CA LEU A 386 4.74 -6.19 7.69
C LEU A 386 4.44 -6.47 6.22
N GLY A 387 3.59 -5.65 5.61
CA GLY A 387 3.20 -5.67 4.20
C GLY A 387 3.72 -4.43 3.48
N HIS A 388 2.93 -3.92 2.53
CA HIS A 388 3.33 -2.83 1.64
C HIS A 388 3.24 -1.42 2.26
N PHE A 389 2.70 -1.29 3.48
CA PHE A 389 2.48 0.02 4.11
C PHE A 389 3.13 0.08 5.49
N PRO A 390 4.42 -0.28 5.61
CA PRO A 390 5.07 -0.51 6.91
C PRO A 390 4.95 0.70 7.84
N ILE A 391 4.98 1.92 7.28
CA ILE A 391 4.91 3.18 8.03
C ILE A 391 3.59 3.32 8.82
N CYS A 392 2.46 2.85 8.28
CA CYS A 392 1.14 3.14 8.84
C CYS A 392 0.27 1.90 9.10
N GLU A 393 0.61 0.73 8.57
CA GLU A 393 -0.20 -0.48 8.80
C GLU A 393 0.00 -1.08 10.19
N ASN A 394 1.23 -0.99 10.74
CA ASN A 394 1.53 -1.43 12.09
C ASN A 394 2.72 -0.61 12.63
N PRO A 395 2.47 0.61 13.14
CA PRO A 395 3.52 1.51 13.60
C PRO A 395 4.41 0.92 14.70
N ALA A 396 3.83 0.11 15.60
CA ALA A 396 4.57 -0.54 16.67
C ALA A 396 5.56 -1.58 16.14
N ALA A 397 5.19 -2.33 15.10
CA ALA A 397 6.09 -3.27 14.44
C ALA A 397 7.15 -2.55 13.59
N PHE A 398 6.84 -1.40 12.98
CA PHE A 398 7.77 -0.64 12.14
C PHE A 398 8.81 0.17 12.94
N ALA A 399 8.45 0.72 14.10
CA ALA A 399 9.31 1.55 14.94
C ALA A 399 10.73 0.99 15.18
N PRO A 400 10.93 -0.30 15.55
CA PRO A 400 12.28 -0.85 15.72
C PRO A 400 13.09 -0.91 14.42
N HIS A 401 12.46 -1.12 13.26
CA HIS A 401 13.14 -1.11 11.96
C HIS A 401 13.57 0.31 11.60
N LEU A 402 12.69 1.30 11.79
CA LEU A 402 13.03 2.71 11.57
C LEU A 402 14.17 3.16 12.49
N ALA A 403 14.13 2.82 13.78
CA ALA A 403 15.19 3.17 14.72
C ALA A 403 16.55 2.61 14.30
N ARG A 404 16.58 1.34 13.82
CA ARG A 404 17.79 0.71 13.27
C ARG A 404 18.29 1.45 12.03
N ALA A 405 17.41 1.85 11.12
CA ALA A 405 17.77 2.59 9.91
C ALA A 405 18.35 3.97 10.24
N LEU A 406 17.69 4.72 11.13
CA LEU A 406 18.17 6.03 11.59
C LEU A 406 19.53 5.94 12.29
N GLN A 407 19.75 4.88 13.09
CA GLN A 407 21.05 4.63 13.71
C GLN A 407 22.13 4.34 12.66
N HIS A 408 21.83 3.55 11.64
CA HIS A 408 22.76 3.26 10.55
C HIS A 408 23.15 4.53 9.78
N LEU A 409 22.19 5.42 9.52
CA LEU A 409 22.44 6.73 8.90
C LEU A 409 23.10 7.77 9.84
N GLY A 410 23.19 7.48 11.14
CA GLY A 410 23.72 8.38 12.17
C GLY A 410 25.07 7.98 12.75
N GLY A 411 25.56 6.77 12.48
CA GLY A 411 26.84 6.26 13.02
C GLY A 411 28.07 6.97 12.46
N PRO A 412 29.22 6.92 13.17
CA PRO A 412 30.50 7.37 12.63
C PRO A 412 30.82 6.58 11.35
N ARG A 413 31.29 7.30 10.33
CA ARG A 413 31.72 6.72 9.05
C ARG A 413 33.23 6.42 9.17
N ASP A 414 33.58 5.14 9.08
CA ASP A 414 34.98 4.67 9.11
C ASP A 414 35.76 5.06 7.84
#